data_AF-A0A970W1S5-F1
#
_entry.id   AF-A0A970W1S5-F1
#
_cell.length_a   1.000
_cell.length_b   1.000
_cell.length_c   1.000
_cell.angle_alpha   90.00
_cell.angle_beta   90.00
_cell.angle_gamma   90.00
#
_symmetry.space_group_name_H-M   'P 1'
#
loop_
_entity.id
_entity.type
_entity.pdbx_description
1 polymer ?
#
loop_
_entity_poly.entity_id
_entity_poly.type
_entity_poly.pdbx_seq_one_letter_code
_entity_poly.pdbx_strand_id
1 'polypeptide(L)'
;MAHLNVAVSEEAFRRSFELLQRALVFEKADSKDMGAFTAGYDVKAHLEGGNIDFRADNSVLIDSLDLKWDRLKFSLGLDIPEICVGGGCINMPWPIPDICLPRICIFTGDPDVSIAPDLSSVVAQELSLAARFTVRYYDASLPPPSPDLCAPLRLDPLPDHNQWQLYLDPEWIDLDLFDFPDIVGDLIENALTNAVKALIPGGWVRDVILAIIGGIADLIRFILDIPDKIEEWLNDLFNISFGLLDLIGQLVGEFLGRCNPVYRLDDPLEIMPASNGLIPVRIPVRNLAAGVNDVELVLQADVGA
;
A
#
# COMPACT_ATOMS: atom_id res chain seq x y z
N MET A 1 -21.66 19.06 34.62
CA MET A 1 -20.58 18.46 35.44
C MET A 1 -20.56 17.02 35.02
N ALA A 2 -19.44 16.51 34.51
CA ALA A 2 -19.35 15.11 34.14
C ALA A 2 -19.54 14.23 35.39
N HIS A 3 -20.35 13.19 35.28
CA HIS A 3 -20.60 12.23 36.36
C HIS A 3 -19.62 11.05 36.32
N LEU A 4 -19.04 10.79 35.15
CA LEU A 4 -18.02 9.77 34.91
C LEU A 4 -16.77 10.44 34.33
N ASN A 5 -15.61 10.20 34.94
CA ASN A 5 -14.31 10.58 34.43
C ASN A 5 -13.40 9.35 34.42
N VAL A 6 -12.81 9.05 33.27
CA VAL A 6 -11.82 7.97 33.11
C VAL A 6 -10.58 8.56 32.47
N ALA A 7 -9.41 8.21 32.99
CA ALA A 7 -8.13 8.59 32.41
C ALA A 7 -7.38 7.34 31.94
N VAL A 8 -6.77 7.43 30.77
CA VAL A 8 -5.96 6.38 30.16
C VAL A 8 -4.57 6.97 29.91
N SER A 9 -3.54 6.36 30.50
CA SER A 9 -2.16 6.80 30.27
C SER A 9 -1.74 6.51 28.83
N GLU A 10 -0.76 7.26 28.33
CA GLU A 10 -0.14 7.03 27.01
C GLU A 10 0.35 5.59 26.84
N GLU A 11 0.98 5.01 27.88
CA GLU A 11 1.41 3.61 27.91
C GLU A 11 0.25 2.62 27.70
N ALA A 12 -0.90 2.87 28.33
CA ALA A 12 -2.06 2.01 28.18
C ALA A 12 -2.68 2.17 26.78
N PHE A 13 -2.72 3.39 26.26
CA PHE A 13 -3.15 3.65 24.89
C PHE A 13 -2.24 3.00 23.85
N ARG A 14 -0.92 3.05 24.03
CA ARG A 14 0.05 2.42 23.13
C ARG A 14 -0.23 0.93 22.94
N ARG A 15 -0.54 0.21 24.02
CA ARG A 15 -0.90 -1.21 23.94
C ARG A 15 -2.19 -1.45 23.15
N SER A 16 -3.19 -0.59 23.31
CA SER A 16 -4.44 -0.66 22.52
C SER A 16 -4.18 -0.35 21.04
N PHE A 17 -3.35 0.65 20.76
CA PHE A 17 -2.96 1.02 19.40
C PHE A 17 -2.16 -0.09 18.72
N GLU A 18 -1.20 -0.71 19.40
CA GLU A 18 -0.42 -1.85 18.88
C GLU A 18 -1.31 -3.02 18.42
N LEU A 19 -2.46 -3.24 19.07
CA LEU A 19 -3.43 -4.27 18.64
C LEU A 19 -4.13 -3.90 17.33
N LEU A 20 -4.54 -2.63 17.20
CA LEU A 20 -5.16 -2.13 15.97
C LEU A 20 -4.16 -2.11 14.81
N GLN A 21 -2.96 -1.63 15.08
CA GLN A 21 -1.84 -1.58 14.15
C GLN A 21 -1.53 -2.95 13.55
N ARG A 22 -1.39 -3.99 14.38
CA ARG A 22 -1.13 -5.37 13.91
C ARG A 22 -2.27 -5.96 13.09
N ALA A 23 -3.48 -5.45 13.27
CA ALA A 23 -4.64 -5.90 12.52
C ALA A 23 -4.78 -5.16 11.17
N LEU A 24 -4.09 -4.03 10.99
CA LEU A 24 -4.03 -3.35 9.71
C LEU A 24 -3.07 -4.10 8.78
N VAL A 25 -3.66 -4.78 7.79
CA VAL A 25 -2.93 -5.42 6.69
C VAL A 25 -3.39 -4.78 5.39
N PHE A 26 -2.42 -4.33 4.61
CA PHE A 26 -2.64 -3.86 3.26
C PHE A 26 -2.25 -4.97 2.28
N GLU A 27 -3.14 -5.33 1.36
CA GLU A 27 -2.86 -6.30 0.30
C GLU A 27 -3.52 -5.84 -1.00
N LYS A 28 -2.73 -5.64 -2.04
CA LYS A 28 -3.20 -5.14 -3.33
C LYS A 28 -2.30 -5.65 -4.46
N ALA A 29 -2.92 -6.00 -5.57
CA ALA A 29 -2.20 -6.25 -6.81
C ALA A 29 -2.92 -5.53 -7.95
N ASP A 30 -2.14 -5.00 -8.89
CA ASP A 30 -2.66 -4.39 -10.11
C ASP A 30 -1.60 -4.40 -11.21
N SER A 31 -2.02 -4.19 -12.44
CA SER A 31 -1.13 -4.06 -13.60
C SER A 31 -1.71 -3.11 -14.63
N LYS A 32 -0.83 -2.38 -15.32
CA LYS A 32 -1.19 -1.41 -16.34
C LYS A 32 -0.30 -1.57 -17.57
N ASP A 33 -0.96 -1.66 -18.71
CA ASP A 33 -0.33 -1.59 -20.03
C ASP A 33 -0.08 -0.12 -20.38
N MET A 34 1.17 0.19 -20.73
CA MET A 34 1.66 1.51 -21.13
C MET A 34 2.03 1.56 -22.62
N GLY A 35 1.63 0.54 -23.39
CA GLY A 35 1.80 0.43 -24.84
C GLY A 35 3.12 -0.22 -25.25
N ALA A 36 4.25 0.33 -24.81
CA ALA A 36 5.58 -0.25 -25.10
C ALA A 36 6.07 -1.19 -23.99
N PHE A 37 5.38 -1.18 -22.86
CA PHE A 37 5.66 -2.04 -21.73
C PHE A 37 4.40 -2.19 -20.88
N THR A 38 4.34 -3.29 -20.13
CA THR A 38 3.34 -3.51 -19.08
C THR A 38 4.04 -3.49 -17.73
N ALA A 39 3.55 -2.70 -16.78
CA ALA A 39 4.05 -2.70 -15.42
C ALA A 39 2.98 -3.17 -14.45
N GLY A 40 3.36 -3.86 -13.38
CA GLY A 40 2.45 -4.28 -12.34
C GLY A 40 3.11 -4.39 -10.99
N TYR A 41 2.26 -4.55 -9.97
CA TYR A 41 2.68 -4.75 -8.60
C TYR A 41 1.80 -5.80 -7.92
N ASP A 42 2.39 -6.53 -6.98
CA ASP A 42 1.71 -7.39 -6.02
C ASP A 42 2.33 -7.14 -4.65
N VAL A 43 1.59 -6.42 -3.82
CA VAL A 43 2.07 -5.90 -2.56
C VAL A 43 1.25 -6.40 -1.39
N LYS A 44 1.96 -6.64 -0.29
CA LYS A 44 1.41 -6.92 1.02
C LYS A 44 2.25 -6.23 2.07
N ALA A 45 1.62 -5.48 2.95
CA ALA A 45 2.30 -4.77 4.02
C ALA A 45 1.48 -4.77 5.30
N HIS A 46 2.19 -4.52 6.40
CA HIS A 46 1.62 -4.26 7.72
C HIS A 46 2.43 -3.17 8.42
N LEU A 47 1.87 -2.64 9.50
CA LEU A 47 2.52 -1.59 10.30
C LEU A 47 3.20 -2.21 11.53
N GLU A 48 4.41 -1.74 11.86
CA GLU A 48 5.17 -2.14 13.06
C GLU A 48 5.83 -0.94 13.73
N GLY A 49 6.19 -1.07 15.01
CA GLY A 49 6.83 0.02 15.74
C GLY A 49 5.89 1.20 16.00
N GLY A 50 6.41 2.41 15.84
CA GLY A 50 5.71 3.65 16.18
C GLY A 50 5.96 4.10 17.61
N ASN A 51 6.11 5.41 17.78
CA ASN A 51 6.10 6.07 19.07
C ASN A 51 4.87 6.98 19.15
N ILE A 52 4.24 7.03 20.32
CA ILE A 52 3.00 7.78 20.53
C ILE A 52 3.30 8.89 21.51
N ASP A 53 2.93 10.11 21.13
CA ASP A 53 3.12 11.33 21.93
C ASP A 53 1.78 12.04 22.08
N PHE A 54 1.29 12.09 23.31
CA PHE A 54 0.13 12.88 23.67
C PHE A 54 0.49 14.36 23.83
N ARG A 55 -0.28 15.24 23.20
CA ARG A 55 0.05 16.67 23.15
C ARG A 55 -0.96 17.53 23.86
N ALA A 56 -0.46 18.60 24.49
CA ALA A 56 -1.25 19.57 25.24
C ALA A 56 -2.29 20.34 24.39
N ASP A 57 -2.19 20.28 23.05
CA ASP A 57 -3.14 20.87 22.11
C ASP A 57 -4.29 19.93 21.74
N ASN A 58 -4.49 18.86 22.51
CA ASN A 58 -5.50 17.83 22.30
C ASN A 58 -5.30 17.06 20.98
N SER A 59 -4.05 16.82 20.61
CA SER A 59 -3.66 15.94 19.49
C SER A 59 -2.82 14.77 19.98
N VAL A 60 -2.73 13.75 19.15
CA VAL A 60 -1.86 12.59 19.31
C VAL A 60 -0.94 12.56 18.10
N LEU A 61 0.37 12.62 18.33
CA LEU A 61 1.35 12.32 17.29
C LEU A 61 1.68 10.83 17.37
N ILE A 62 1.70 10.17 16.22
CA ILE A 62 2.31 8.86 16.06
C ILE A 62 3.41 8.99 15.01
N ASP A 63 4.65 8.81 15.40
CA ASP A 63 5.83 8.94 14.54
C ASP A 63 6.62 7.63 14.46
N SER A 64 7.47 7.50 13.44
CA SER A 64 8.33 6.32 13.23
C SER A 64 7.55 5.00 13.15
N LEU A 65 6.39 5.02 12.50
CA LEU A 65 5.61 3.80 12.26
C LEU A 65 6.14 3.13 11.00
N ASP A 66 6.77 1.97 11.15
CA ASP A 66 7.35 1.25 10.02
C ASP A 66 6.24 0.62 9.17
N LEU A 67 6.23 0.92 7.87
CA LEU A 67 5.48 0.13 6.90
C LEU A 67 6.38 -1.01 6.39
N LYS A 68 6.16 -2.20 6.93
CA LYS A 68 6.91 -3.41 6.54
C LYS A 68 6.23 -4.11 5.37
N TRP A 69 6.98 -4.31 4.30
CA TRP A 69 6.53 -5.08 3.15
C TRP A 69 6.76 -6.59 3.38
N ASP A 70 5.67 -7.34 3.56
CA ASP A 70 5.71 -8.81 3.49
C ASP A 70 5.91 -9.30 2.05
N ARG A 71 5.46 -8.49 1.09
CA ARG A 71 5.62 -8.71 -0.34
C ARG A 71 5.66 -7.36 -1.03
N LEU A 72 6.66 -7.16 -1.89
CA LEU A 72 6.72 -6.00 -2.78
C LEU A 72 7.23 -6.48 -4.12
N LYS A 73 6.38 -7.22 -4.84
CA LYS A 73 6.72 -7.71 -6.17
C LYS A 73 6.41 -6.64 -7.19
N PHE A 74 7.42 -6.31 -7.96
CA PHE A 74 7.28 -5.44 -9.12
C PHE A 74 7.38 -6.31 -10.37
N SER A 75 6.40 -6.24 -11.27
CA SER A 75 6.46 -6.89 -12.57
C SER A 75 6.64 -5.87 -13.68
N LEU A 76 7.53 -6.18 -14.62
CA LEU A 76 7.75 -5.38 -15.81
C LEU A 76 7.89 -6.28 -17.02
N GLY A 77 6.99 -6.11 -17.99
CA GLY A 77 7.04 -6.71 -19.32
C GLY A 77 7.44 -5.67 -20.35
N LEU A 78 8.40 -5.97 -21.23
CA LEU A 78 8.81 -5.09 -22.33
C LEU A 78 8.33 -5.66 -23.66
N ASP A 79 7.76 -4.79 -24.50
CA ASP A 79 7.41 -5.06 -25.89
C ASP A 79 8.44 -4.38 -26.78
N ILE A 80 9.41 -5.18 -27.23
CA ILE A 80 10.54 -4.71 -28.02
C ILE A 80 10.13 -4.77 -29.50
N PRO A 81 10.31 -3.69 -30.28
CA PRO A 81 10.00 -3.74 -31.71
C PRO A 81 10.72 -4.89 -32.42
N GLU A 82 9.99 -5.67 -33.24
CA GLU A 82 10.54 -6.81 -33.97
C GLU A 82 11.75 -6.37 -34.82
N ILE A 83 12.88 -7.05 -34.66
CA ILE A 83 14.09 -6.82 -35.46
C ILE A 83 14.37 -8.06 -36.30
N CYS A 84 14.50 -7.86 -37.61
CA CYS A 84 14.84 -8.93 -38.54
C CYS A 84 16.18 -8.66 -39.23
N VAL A 85 17.07 -9.65 -39.20
CA VAL A 85 18.38 -9.64 -39.86
C VAL A 85 18.41 -10.70 -40.95
N GLY A 86 18.99 -10.35 -42.10
CA GLY A 86 19.03 -11.22 -43.27
C GLY A 86 17.74 -11.22 -44.08
N GLY A 87 17.57 -12.24 -44.92
CA GLY A 87 16.53 -12.26 -45.94
C GLY A 87 16.95 -11.58 -47.26
N GLY A 88 16.12 -11.78 -48.28
CA GLY A 88 16.43 -11.38 -49.66
C GLY A 88 16.92 -12.57 -50.49
N CYS A 89 16.59 -12.55 -51.78
CA CYS A 89 17.00 -13.58 -52.73
C CYS A 89 18.00 -13.02 -53.73
N ILE A 90 19.06 -13.78 -53.97
CA ILE A 90 20.02 -13.50 -55.03
C ILE A 90 19.47 -14.16 -56.29
N ASN A 91 19.13 -13.35 -57.30
CA ASN A 91 18.71 -13.84 -58.60
C ASN A 91 19.89 -14.57 -59.26
N MET A 92 19.74 -15.86 -59.53
CA MET A 92 20.78 -16.69 -60.11
C MET A 92 20.55 -16.91 -61.62
N PRO A 93 21.62 -17.05 -62.42
CA PRO A 93 21.50 -17.33 -63.83
C PRO A 93 20.94 -18.74 -64.06
N TRP A 94 19.95 -18.85 -64.95
CA TRP A 94 19.35 -20.12 -65.33
C TRP A 94 20.42 -21.13 -65.79
N PRO A 95 20.37 -22.41 -65.37
CA PRO A 95 19.27 -23.11 -64.68
C PRO A 95 19.37 -23.13 -63.14
N ILE A 96 20.21 -22.29 -62.54
CA ILE A 96 20.42 -22.30 -61.08
C ILE A 96 19.22 -21.58 -60.42
N PRO A 97 18.52 -22.22 -59.46
CA PRO A 97 17.46 -21.55 -58.72
C PRO A 97 18.03 -20.43 -57.85
N ASP A 98 17.24 -19.38 -57.65
CA ASP A 98 17.61 -18.26 -56.80
C ASP A 98 17.97 -18.73 -55.39
N ILE A 99 18.99 -18.10 -54.81
CA ILE A 99 19.44 -18.41 -53.46
C ILE A 99 18.83 -17.38 -52.52
N CYS A 100 17.83 -17.78 -51.75
CA CYS A 100 17.26 -16.94 -50.70
C CYS A 100 18.06 -17.11 -49.41
N LEU A 101 18.52 -15.99 -48.86
CA LEU A 101 19.21 -15.99 -47.58
C LEU A 101 18.19 -16.16 -46.45
N PRO A 102 18.53 -16.88 -45.37
CA PRO A 102 17.65 -17.01 -44.22
C PRO A 102 17.39 -15.64 -43.60
N ARG A 103 16.13 -15.39 -43.22
CA ARG A 103 15.72 -14.25 -42.40
C ARG A 103 15.53 -14.73 -40.97
N ILE A 104 16.13 -14.02 -40.02
CA ILE A 104 15.98 -14.29 -38.59
C ILE A 104 15.32 -13.06 -37.99
N CYS A 105 14.14 -13.24 -37.40
CA CYS A 105 13.45 -12.20 -36.62
C CYS A 105 13.55 -12.53 -35.14
N ILE A 106 13.70 -11.50 -34.32
CA ILE A 106 13.73 -11.58 -32.86
C ILE A 106 12.77 -10.54 -32.30
N PHE A 107 12.42 -10.70 -31.02
CA PHE A 107 11.42 -9.88 -30.34
C PHE A 107 10.03 -9.99 -31.01
N THR A 108 9.49 -11.22 -31.00
CA THR A 108 8.18 -11.54 -31.61
C THR A 108 7.13 -11.90 -30.55
N GLY A 109 7.46 -11.74 -29.27
CA GLY A 109 6.59 -12.00 -28.13
C GLY A 109 5.78 -10.78 -27.73
N ASP A 110 4.91 -10.96 -26.74
CA ASP A 110 4.07 -9.93 -26.14
C ASP A 110 3.68 -10.39 -24.71
N PRO A 111 4.40 -9.98 -23.65
CA PRO A 111 5.67 -9.27 -23.70
C PRO A 111 6.83 -10.16 -24.17
N ASP A 112 7.83 -9.55 -24.81
CA ASP A 112 9.06 -10.24 -25.22
C ASP A 112 9.88 -10.72 -24.03
N VAL A 113 10.01 -9.83 -23.05
CA VAL A 113 10.73 -10.06 -21.80
C VAL A 113 9.82 -9.69 -20.65
N SER A 114 9.86 -10.49 -19.58
CA SER A 114 9.27 -10.10 -18.30
C SER A 114 10.22 -10.38 -17.14
N ILE A 115 10.20 -9.48 -16.16
CA ILE A 115 10.86 -9.66 -14.87
C ILE A 115 9.83 -9.46 -13.75
N ALA A 116 10.07 -10.10 -12.61
CA ALA A 116 9.21 -9.96 -11.43
C ALA A 116 10.03 -9.98 -10.12
N PRO A 117 11.00 -9.06 -9.91
CA PRO A 117 11.76 -9.00 -8.68
C PRO A 117 10.87 -8.71 -7.46
N ASP A 118 11.26 -9.27 -6.30
CA ASP A 118 10.68 -8.95 -5.01
C ASP A 118 11.60 -7.98 -4.26
N LEU A 119 11.09 -6.79 -3.98
CA LEU A 119 11.82 -5.67 -3.39
C LEU A 119 11.56 -5.53 -1.88
N SER A 120 10.80 -6.44 -1.28
CA SER A 120 10.38 -6.38 0.13
C SER A 120 11.55 -6.24 1.11
N SER A 121 12.70 -6.84 0.81
CA SER A 121 13.87 -6.84 1.69
C SER A 121 14.75 -5.59 1.59
N VAL A 122 14.54 -4.74 0.58
CA VAL A 122 15.41 -3.59 0.29
C VAL A 122 14.68 -2.26 0.35
N VAL A 123 13.35 -2.27 0.42
CA VAL A 123 12.52 -1.09 0.57
C VAL A 123 12.01 -1.00 2.00
N ALA A 124 12.25 0.14 2.64
CA ALA A 124 11.68 0.50 3.92
C ALA A 124 10.91 1.82 3.77
N GLN A 125 9.83 1.96 4.52
CA GLN A 125 9.03 3.17 4.57
C GLN A 125 8.62 3.46 6.01
N GLU A 126 8.51 4.75 6.30
CA GLU A 126 8.03 5.26 7.57
C GLU A 126 6.74 6.04 7.34
N LEU A 127 5.80 5.87 8.26
CA LEU A 127 4.55 6.58 8.33
C LEU A 127 4.56 7.42 9.60
N SER A 128 4.17 8.69 9.45
CA SER A 128 3.89 9.59 10.56
C SER A 128 2.47 10.11 10.42
N LEU A 129 1.76 10.28 11.53
CA LEU A 129 0.44 10.89 11.52
C LEU A 129 0.22 11.72 12.77
N ALA A 130 -0.52 12.83 12.64
CA ALA A 130 -1.16 13.45 13.79
C ALA A 130 -2.67 13.22 13.70
N ALA A 131 -3.28 12.95 14.84
CA ALA A 131 -4.69 12.63 14.94
C ALA A 131 -5.32 13.30 16.15
N ARG A 132 -6.66 13.34 16.14
CA ARG A 132 -7.48 13.71 17.29
C ARG A 132 -8.47 12.63 17.62
N PHE A 133 -8.89 12.59 18.86
CA PHE A 133 -9.96 11.71 19.28
C PHE A 133 -11.33 12.28 18.90
N THR A 134 -12.12 11.46 18.19
CA THR A 134 -13.49 11.80 17.79
C THR A 134 -14.46 10.81 18.41
N VAL A 135 -15.43 11.31 19.17
CA VAL A 135 -16.50 10.50 19.76
C VAL A 135 -17.69 10.44 18.80
N ARG A 136 -18.20 9.24 18.54
CA ARG A 136 -19.41 9.00 17.74
C ARG A 136 -20.36 8.08 18.49
N TYR A 137 -21.66 8.31 18.34
CA TYR A 137 -22.68 7.43 18.89
C TYR A 137 -23.15 6.44 17.83
N TYR A 138 -23.20 5.17 18.18
CA TYR A 138 -23.73 4.11 17.35
C TYR A 138 -25.11 3.69 17.86
N ASP A 139 -26.10 3.80 16.99
CA ASP A 139 -27.48 3.39 17.23
C ASP A 139 -27.76 2.09 16.48
N ALA A 140 -27.85 0.99 17.22
CA ALA A 140 -28.07 -0.35 16.69
C ALA A 140 -29.47 -0.54 16.10
N SER A 141 -30.40 0.39 16.34
CA SER A 141 -31.74 0.37 15.74
C SER A 141 -31.75 0.87 14.29
N LEU A 142 -30.69 1.58 13.87
CA LEU A 142 -30.56 2.08 12.51
C LEU A 142 -30.04 0.98 11.57
N PRO A 143 -30.49 0.96 10.30
CA PRO A 143 -29.96 0.02 9.32
C PRO A 143 -28.46 0.29 9.09
N PRO A 144 -27.66 -0.76 8.79
CA PRO A 144 -26.27 -0.58 8.40
C PRO A 144 -26.14 0.35 7.19
N PRO A 145 -25.03 1.09 7.08
CA PRO A 145 -24.76 1.93 5.92
C PRO A 145 -24.76 1.10 4.62
N SER A 146 -25.25 1.70 3.53
CA SER A 146 -25.27 1.08 2.20
C SER A 146 -24.83 2.08 1.13
N PRO A 147 -23.67 1.87 0.47
CA PRO A 147 -22.72 0.78 0.70
C PRO A 147 -21.99 0.90 2.05
N ASP A 148 -21.68 -0.23 2.69
CA ASP A 148 -20.85 -0.27 3.89
C ASP A 148 -19.36 -0.29 3.50
N LEU A 149 -18.78 0.90 3.39
CA LEU A 149 -17.36 1.07 3.05
C LEU A 149 -16.41 0.50 4.12
N CYS A 150 -16.89 0.34 5.36
CA CYS A 150 -16.09 -0.20 6.45
C CYS A 150 -16.14 -1.73 6.52
N ALA A 151 -17.05 -2.40 5.81
CA ALA A 151 -17.14 -3.86 5.80
C ALA A 151 -15.79 -4.58 5.57
N PRO A 152 -14.94 -4.18 4.59
CA PRO A 152 -13.65 -4.84 4.38
C PRO A 152 -12.59 -4.50 5.42
N LEU A 153 -12.73 -3.39 6.15
CA LEU A 153 -11.73 -2.89 7.11
C LEU A 153 -12.06 -3.23 8.56
N ARG A 154 -13.28 -3.69 8.81
CA ARG A 154 -13.82 -3.84 10.16
C ARG A 154 -13.27 -5.09 10.84
N LEU A 155 -12.69 -4.92 12.02
CA LEU A 155 -12.13 -6.02 12.81
C LEU A 155 -13.20 -6.85 13.54
N ASP A 156 -14.25 -6.21 14.03
CA ASP A 156 -15.34 -6.86 14.77
C ASP A 156 -16.69 -6.72 14.05
N PRO A 157 -17.64 -7.64 14.21
CA PRO A 157 -18.99 -7.41 13.69
C PRO A 157 -19.63 -6.13 14.27
N LEU A 158 -20.61 -5.59 13.54
CA LEU A 158 -21.41 -4.48 14.04
C LEU A 158 -22.08 -4.87 15.37
N PRO A 159 -22.05 -4.00 16.40
CA PRO A 159 -22.71 -4.27 17.67
C PRO A 159 -24.22 -4.43 17.50
N ASP A 160 -24.81 -5.26 18.36
CA ASP A 160 -26.26 -5.48 18.45
C ASP A 160 -26.95 -4.54 19.46
N HIS A 161 -26.21 -3.63 20.07
CA HIS A 161 -26.67 -2.65 21.05
C HIS A 161 -26.01 -1.28 20.82
N ASN A 162 -26.59 -0.25 21.42
CA ASN A 162 -26.08 1.09 21.29
C ASN A 162 -24.77 1.25 22.05
N GLN A 163 -23.85 2.05 21.51
CA GLN A 163 -22.58 2.32 22.16
C GLN A 163 -22.01 3.66 21.72
N TRP A 164 -21.30 4.31 22.64
CA TRP A 164 -20.37 5.37 22.29
C TRP A 164 -19.06 4.76 21.80
N GLN A 165 -18.52 5.34 20.73
CA GLN A 165 -17.34 4.84 20.04
C GLN A 165 -16.31 5.96 19.93
N LEU A 166 -15.07 5.65 20.33
CA LEU A 166 -13.95 6.57 20.24
C LEU A 166 -13.06 6.20 19.06
N TYR A 167 -12.95 7.10 18.10
CA TYR A 167 -12.08 6.95 16.94
C TYR A 167 -10.83 7.82 17.08
N LEU A 168 -9.72 7.35 16.49
CA LEU A 168 -8.52 8.16 16.31
C LEU A 168 -8.55 8.69 14.88
N ASP A 169 -8.94 9.95 14.72
CA ASP A 169 -9.23 10.61 13.46
C ASP A 169 -7.98 11.37 12.97
N PRO A 170 -7.27 10.89 11.94
CA PRO A 170 -6.05 11.54 11.49
C PRO A 170 -6.35 12.91 10.86
N GLU A 171 -5.61 13.94 11.28
CA GLU A 171 -5.64 15.26 10.68
C GLU A 171 -4.74 15.33 9.45
N TRP A 172 -3.59 14.66 9.53
CA TRP A 172 -2.69 14.43 8.42
C TRP A 172 -2.01 13.07 8.61
N ILE A 173 -1.67 12.47 7.48
CA ILE A 173 -0.86 11.27 7.37
C ILE A 173 0.24 11.63 6.39
N ASP A 174 1.47 11.46 6.82
CA ASP A 174 2.66 11.61 6.00
C ASP A 174 3.28 10.24 5.85
N LEU A 175 3.51 9.85 4.60
CA LEU A 175 4.18 8.61 4.28
C LEU A 175 5.46 9.02 3.59
N ASP A 176 6.59 8.72 4.22
CA ASP A 176 7.87 8.97 3.61
C ASP A 176 7.96 8.16 2.32
N LEU A 177 8.43 8.83 1.26
CA LEU A 177 8.54 8.26 -0.08
C LEU A 177 9.30 6.94 -0.05
N PHE A 178 9.04 6.09 -1.05
CA PHE A 178 9.92 4.97 -1.37
C PHE A 178 11.35 5.50 -1.56
N ASP A 179 12.19 5.37 -0.53
CA ASP A 179 13.63 5.46 -0.72
C ASP A 179 14.03 4.14 -1.38
N PHE A 180 13.97 4.10 -2.71
CA PHE A 180 14.53 3.01 -3.49
C PHE A 180 16.04 3.19 -3.47
N PRO A 181 16.80 2.40 -2.69
CA PRO A 181 18.25 2.54 -2.71
C PRO A 181 18.78 2.23 -4.12
N ASP A 182 19.96 2.74 -4.45
CA ASP A 182 20.68 2.45 -5.71
C ASP A 182 20.66 0.95 -6.10
N ILE A 183 20.64 0.08 -5.08
CA ILE A 183 20.54 -1.37 -5.19
C ILE A 183 19.30 -1.83 -5.98
N VAL A 184 18.16 -1.15 -5.85
CA VAL A 184 16.92 -1.48 -6.56
C VAL A 184 17.04 -1.12 -8.05
N GLY A 185 17.57 0.06 -8.36
CA GLY A 185 17.85 0.48 -9.73
C GLY A 185 18.77 -0.50 -10.43
N ASP A 186 19.90 -0.84 -9.80
CA ASP A 186 20.85 -1.82 -10.30
C ASP A 186 20.22 -3.22 -10.45
N LEU A 187 19.40 -3.67 -9.49
CA LEU A 187 18.74 -4.97 -9.56
C LEU A 187 17.84 -5.07 -10.79
N ILE A 188 17.02 -4.04 -11.01
CA ILE A 188 16.08 -3.99 -12.14
C ILE A 188 16.83 -3.82 -13.46
N GLU A 189 17.81 -2.92 -13.55
CA GLU A 189 18.61 -2.72 -14.76
C GLU A 189 19.33 -4.02 -15.16
N ASN A 190 19.94 -4.71 -14.20
CA ASN A 190 20.63 -5.97 -14.45
C ASN A 190 19.66 -7.09 -14.84
N ALA A 191 18.50 -7.18 -14.18
CA ALA A 191 17.49 -8.18 -14.50
C ALA A 191 16.96 -8.01 -15.93
N LEU A 192 16.58 -6.77 -16.31
CA LEU A 192 16.11 -6.46 -17.67
C LEU A 192 17.21 -6.69 -18.70
N THR A 193 18.41 -6.15 -18.45
CA THR A 193 19.54 -6.29 -19.37
C THR A 193 19.87 -7.77 -19.62
N ASN A 194 19.87 -8.61 -18.59
CA ASN A 194 20.14 -10.03 -18.73
C ASN A 194 19.02 -10.75 -19.48
N ALA A 195 17.76 -10.40 -19.21
CA ALA A 195 16.62 -11.00 -19.89
C ALA A 195 16.59 -10.63 -21.39
N VAL A 196 16.86 -9.37 -21.75
CA VAL A 196 16.98 -8.95 -23.16
C VAL A 196 18.19 -9.62 -23.83
N LYS A 197 19.36 -9.68 -23.15
CA LYS A 197 20.55 -10.38 -23.67
C LYS A 197 20.27 -11.85 -23.99
N ALA A 198 19.43 -12.52 -23.21
CA ALA A 198 19.11 -13.93 -23.41
C ALA A 198 18.31 -14.19 -24.70
N LEU A 199 17.57 -13.19 -25.20
CA LEU A 199 16.82 -13.29 -26.46
C LEU A 199 17.68 -13.02 -27.70
N ILE A 200 18.83 -12.37 -27.55
CA ILE A 200 19.70 -12.03 -28.68
C ILE A 200 20.59 -13.24 -29.04
N PRO A 201 20.50 -13.79 -30.27
CA PRO A 201 21.34 -14.91 -30.70
C PRO A 201 22.82 -14.53 -30.70
N GLY A 202 23.70 -15.46 -30.30
CA GLY A 202 25.14 -15.23 -30.29
C GLY A 202 25.80 -15.13 -31.68
N GLY A 203 27.09 -14.80 -31.70
CA GLY A 203 27.88 -14.68 -32.93
C GLY A 203 27.62 -13.38 -33.69
N TRP A 204 27.84 -13.39 -35.02
CA TRP A 204 27.73 -12.18 -35.85
C TRP A 204 26.33 -11.54 -35.84
N VAL A 205 25.28 -12.33 -35.57
CA VAL A 205 23.89 -11.85 -35.48
C VAL A 205 23.74 -10.89 -34.29
N ARG A 206 24.38 -11.20 -33.16
CA ARG A 206 24.44 -10.32 -31.98
C ARG A 206 25.04 -8.98 -32.33
N ASP A 207 26.19 -8.97 -32.99
CA ASP A 207 26.93 -7.75 -33.29
C ASP A 207 26.12 -6.84 -34.22
N VAL A 208 25.42 -7.41 -35.20
CA VAL A 208 24.51 -6.66 -36.09
C VAL A 208 23.33 -6.08 -35.32
N ILE A 209 22.68 -6.87 -34.45
CA ILE A 209 21.55 -6.38 -33.64
C ILE A 209 22.01 -5.26 -32.71
N LEU A 210 23.13 -5.46 -31.99
CA LEU A 210 23.69 -4.45 -31.10
C LEU A 210 24.09 -3.16 -31.84
N ALA A 211 24.57 -3.26 -33.07
CA ALA A 211 24.84 -2.11 -33.91
C ALA A 211 23.57 -1.36 -34.36
N ILE A 212 22.44 -2.06 -34.53
CA ILE A 212 21.14 -1.45 -34.86
C ILE A 212 20.58 -0.68 -33.65
N ILE A 213 20.64 -1.28 -32.45
CA ILE A 213 20.02 -0.70 -31.25
C ILE A 213 20.94 0.24 -30.46
N GLY A 214 22.23 0.31 -30.80
CA GLY A 214 23.23 1.16 -30.12
C GLY A 214 23.71 0.62 -28.76
N GLY A 215 22.82 -0.02 -28.01
CA GLY A 215 23.10 -0.67 -26.73
C GLY A 215 21.82 -1.23 -26.09
N ILE A 216 21.94 -2.24 -25.23
CA ILE A 216 20.78 -2.83 -24.55
C ILE A 216 20.21 -1.88 -23.49
N ALA A 217 21.08 -1.19 -22.76
CA ALA A 217 20.66 -0.19 -21.79
C ALA A 217 19.91 0.97 -22.48
N ASP A 218 20.43 1.45 -23.61
CA ASP A 218 19.78 2.51 -24.40
C ASP A 218 18.42 2.05 -24.97
N LEU A 219 18.33 0.81 -25.44
CA LEU A 219 17.05 0.21 -25.86
C LEU A 219 16.04 0.17 -24.73
N ILE A 220 16.43 -0.32 -23.54
CA ILE A 220 15.54 -0.39 -22.37
C ILE A 220 15.08 1.02 -21.98
N ARG A 221 16.00 1.99 -21.93
CA ARG A 221 15.68 3.38 -21.60
C ARG A 221 14.71 4.00 -22.60
N PHE A 222 14.93 3.74 -23.88
CA PHE A 222 14.05 4.20 -24.96
C PHE A 222 12.63 3.60 -24.84
N ILE A 223 12.52 2.30 -24.56
CA ILE A 223 11.22 1.61 -24.43
C ILE A 223 10.46 2.10 -23.19
N LEU A 224 11.16 2.27 -22.07
CA LEU A 224 10.59 2.77 -20.82
C LEU A 224 10.34 4.29 -20.83
N ASP A 225 10.81 5.00 -21.87
CA ASP A 225 10.79 6.47 -21.98
C ASP A 225 11.37 7.16 -20.73
N ILE A 226 12.51 6.66 -20.24
CA ILE A 226 13.18 7.19 -19.05
C ILE A 226 14.41 8.02 -19.42
N PRO A 227 14.58 9.22 -18.83
CA PRO A 227 15.68 10.11 -19.18
C PRO A 227 17.03 9.55 -18.75
N ASP A 228 17.22 9.17 -17.48
CA ASP A 228 18.53 8.69 -17.00
C ASP A 228 18.47 7.70 -15.81
N LYS A 229 17.50 7.81 -14.88
CA LYS A 229 17.47 7.02 -13.63
C LYS A 229 16.23 6.16 -13.49
N ILE A 230 16.44 4.85 -13.29
CA ILE A 230 15.36 3.87 -13.07
C ILE A 230 14.68 4.07 -11.71
N GLU A 231 15.39 4.47 -10.66
CA GLU A 231 14.80 4.73 -9.33
C GLU A 231 13.77 5.86 -9.34
N GLU A 232 14.08 6.98 -10.01
CA GLU A 232 13.18 8.13 -10.13
C GLU A 232 11.91 7.71 -10.87
N TRP A 233 12.07 6.97 -11.97
CA TRP A 233 10.94 6.41 -12.71
C TRP A 233 10.10 5.44 -11.89
N LEU A 234 10.72 4.55 -11.10
CA LEU A 234 10.00 3.63 -10.21
C LEU A 234 9.20 4.41 -9.15
N ASN A 235 9.79 5.46 -8.58
CA ASN A 235 9.08 6.30 -7.62
C ASN A 235 7.84 6.94 -8.24
N ASP A 236 7.98 7.56 -9.42
CA ASP A 236 6.84 8.13 -10.15
C ASP A 236 5.80 7.07 -10.55
N LEU A 237 6.24 5.86 -10.91
CA LEU A 237 5.35 4.77 -11.27
C LEU A 237 4.51 4.31 -10.06
N PHE A 238 5.15 4.05 -8.92
CA PHE A 238 4.46 3.60 -7.70
C PHE A 238 3.61 4.69 -7.07
N ASN A 239 4.12 5.92 -7.02
CA ASN A 239 3.44 7.03 -6.37
C ASN A 239 2.38 7.66 -7.29
N ILE A 240 2.76 8.11 -8.48
CA ILE A 240 1.88 8.87 -9.37
C ILE A 240 0.99 7.94 -10.21
N SER A 241 1.59 6.93 -10.85
CA SER A 241 0.84 6.11 -11.81
C SER A 241 -0.07 5.08 -11.13
N PHE A 242 0.38 4.49 -10.03
CA PHE A 242 -0.41 3.53 -9.25
C PHE A 242 -1.14 4.15 -8.06
N GLY A 243 -0.76 5.35 -7.60
CA GLY A 243 -1.40 5.99 -6.45
C GLY A 243 -1.21 5.20 -5.15
N LEU A 244 -0.15 4.40 -5.03
CA LEU A 244 -0.04 3.42 -3.96
C LEU A 244 0.07 4.06 -2.57
N LEU A 245 0.80 5.17 -2.48
CA LEU A 245 0.99 5.89 -1.23
C LEU A 245 -0.31 6.55 -0.75
N ASP A 246 -1.03 7.19 -1.67
CA ASP A 246 -2.35 7.76 -1.40
C ASP A 246 -3.35 6.69 -0.94
N LEU A 247 -3.31 5.51 -1.56
CA LEU A 247 -4.16 4.38 -1.17
C LEU A 247 -3.84 3.89 0.25
N ILE A 248 -2.56 3.80 0.61
CA ILE A 248 -2.16 3.40 1.97
C ILE A 248 -2.56 4.46 2.99
N GLY A 249 -2.32 5.74 2.70
CA GLY A 249 -2.74 6.85 3.57
C GLY A 249 -4.25 6.86 3.78
N GLN A 250 -5.04 6.71 2.70
CA GLN A 250 -6.50 6.60 2.78
C GLN A 250 -6.93 5.39 3.61
N LEU A 251 -6.31 4.22 3.40
CA LEU A 251 -6.60 3.01 4.16
C LEU A 251 -6.37 3.22 5.66
N VAL A 252 -5.22 3.76 6.05
CA VAL A 252 -4.88 4.06 7.45
C VAL A 252 -5.90 5.04 8.05
N GLY A 253 -6.21 6.11 7.29
CA GLY A 253 -7.19 7.11 7.68
C GLY A 253 -8.59 6.54 7.92
N GLU A 254 -9.10 5.74 6.98
CA GLU A 254 -10.42 5.11 7.12
C GLU A 254 -10.44 4.07 8.23
N PHE A 255 -9.38 3.26 8.34
CA PHE A 255 -9.28 2.21 9.35
C PHE A 255 -9.34 2.79 10.77
N LEU A 256 -8.53 3.80 11.08
CA LEU A 256 -8.43 4.41 12.41
C LEU A 256 -9.55 5.43 12.69
N GLY A 257 -9.85 6.29 11.72
CA GLY A 257 -10.75 7.43 11.89
C GLY A 257 -12.23 7.09 11.71
N ARG A 258 -12.56 5.93 11.13
CA ARG A 258 -13.94 5.62 10.76
C ARG A 258 -14.41 4.19 10.99
N CYS A 259 -13.57 3.20 10.73
CA CYS A 259 -14.03 1.82 10.66
C CYS A 259 -13.81 1.04 11.96
N ASN A 260 -12.74 1.37 12.70
CA ASN A 260 -12.39 0.65 13.93
C ASN A 260 -12.18 1.64 15.08
N PRO A 261 -13.14 1.75 16.02
CA PRO A 261 -12.95 2.59 17.20
C PRO A 261 -11.92 1.95 18.13
N VAL A 262 -11.07 2.79 18.73
CA VAL A 262 -10.04 2.37 19.69
C VAL A 262 -10.65 1.96 21.03
N TYR A 263 -11.73 2.64 21.44
CA TYR A 263 -12.49 2.28 22.63
C TYR A 263 -13.99 2.31 22.34
N ARG A 264 -14.74 1.44 23.04
CA ARG A 264 -16.19 1.33 22.99
C ARG A 264 -16.74 1.40 24.40
N LEU A 265 -17.89 2.03 24.54
CA LEU A 265 -18.62 2.15 25.80
C LEU A 265 -20.10 1.90 25.54
N ASP A 266 -20.59 0.77 26.04
CA ASP A 266 -21.98 0.37 25.89
C ASP A 266 -22.93 1.44 26.46
N ASP A 267 -24.06 1.65 25.78
CA ASP A 267 -25.15 2.48 26.26
C ASP A 267 -26.48 1.71 26.18
N PRO A 268 -27.15 1.39 27.30
CA PRO A 268 -26.78 1.74 28.67
C PRO A 268 -25.62 0.87 29.21
N LEU A 269 -24.70 1.51 29.95
CA LEU A 269 -23.52 0.87 30.53
C LEU A 269 -23.91 -0.04 31.70
N GLU A 270 -23.45 -1.30 31.67
CA GLU A 270 -23.65 -2.25 32.76
C GLU A 270 -22.69 -1.97 33.92
N ILE A 271 -23.25 -1.59 35.07
CA ILE A 271 -22.48 -1.34 36.31
C ILE A 271 -22.54 -2.50 37.28
N MET A 272 -23.53 -3.38 37.13
CA MET A 272 -23.65 -4.59 37.92
C MET A 272 -24.24 -5.70 37.06
N PRO A 273 -23.55 -6.85 36.93
CA PRO A 273 -24.04 -7.95 36.13
C PRO A 273 -25.25 -8.61 36.76
N ALA A 274 -26.01 -9.32 35.93
CA ALA A 274 -27.10 -10.17 36.39
C ALA A 274 -26.57 -11.23 37.37
N SER A 275 -27.22 -11.36 38.52
CA SER A 275 -26.82 -12.34 39.53
C SER A 275 -28.03 -12.81 40.35
N ASN A 276 -28.08 -14.10 40.69
CA ASN A 276 -29.12 -14.70 41.53
C ASN A 276 -30.57 -14.40 41.07
N GLY A 277 -30.81 -14.40 39.75
CA GLY A 277 -32.12 -14.09 39.16
C GLY A 277 -32.47 -12.59 39.11
N LEU A 278 -31.55 -11.71 39.51
CA LEU A 278 -31.68 -10.27 39.34
C LEU A 278 -31.21 -9.87 37.93
N ILE A 279 -31.95 -8.94 37.31
CA ILE A 279 -31.56 -8.30 36.06
C ILE A 279 -30.30 -7.45 36.25
N PRO A 280 -29.49 -7.23 35.20
CA PRO A 280 -28.32 -6.37 35.31
C PRO A 280 -28.74 -4.93 35.61
N VAL A 281 -27.94 -4.22 36.39
CA VAL A 281 -28.14 -2.78 36.62
C VAL A 281 -27.35 -2.04 35.55
N ARG A 282 -28.06 -1.26 34.75
CA ARG A 282 -27.50 -0.48 33.65
C ARG A 282 -27.85 1.00 33.79
N ILE A 283 -26.93 1.86 33.39
CA ILE A 283 -27.06 3.32 33.48
C ILE A 283 -26.88 3.94 32.09
N PRO A 284 -27.78 4.84 31.66
CA PRO A 284 -27.58 5.57 30.41
C PRO A 284 -26.32 6.45 30.48
N VAL A 285 -25.55 6.45 29.41
CA VAL A 285 -24.38 7.32 29.24
C VAL A 285 -24.71 8.39 28.21
N ARG A 286 -24.44 9.65 28.55
CA ARG A 286 -24.73 10.80 27.69
C ARG A 286 -23.51 11.71 27.55
N ASN A 287 -23.47 12.43 26.44
CA ASN A 287 -22.48 13.48 26.18
C ASN A 287 -21.04 13.01 26.39
N LEU A 288 -20.70 11.79 25.92
CA LEU A 288 -19.32 11.32 26.01
C LEU A 288 -18.41 12.28 25.22
N ALA A 289 -17.41 12.81 25.91
CA ALA A 289 -16.36 13.63 25.36
C ALA A 289 -15.02 12.96 25.65
N ALA A 290 -14.09 13.13 24.71
CA ALA A 290 -12.73 12.66 24.84
C ALA A 290 -11.77 13.81 24.56
N GLY A 291 -10.69 13.87 25.32
CA GLY A 291 -9.60 14.79 25.05
C GLY A 291 -8.30 14.29 25.64
N VAL A 292 -7.20 14.78 25.12
CA VAL A 292 -5.84 14.44 25.52
C VAL A 292 -5.18 15.67 26.11
N ASN A 293 -4.41 15.46 27.16
CA ASN A 293 -3.38 16.38 27.61
C ASN A 293 -2.00 15.75 27.36
N ASP A 294 -0.91 16.41 27.71
CA ASP A 294 0.46 15.92 27.53
C ASP A 294 0.85 14.69 28.39
N VAL A 295 -0.12 14.00 29.00
CA VAL A 295 0.07 12.87 29.91
C VAL A 295 -0.95 11.74 29.71
N GLU A 296 -2.22 12.08 29.48
CA GLU A 296 -3.34 11.14 29.50
C GLU A 296 -4.47 11.52 28.53
N LEU A 297 -5.15 10.49 28.06
CA LEU A 297 -6.46 10.57 27.42
C LEU A 297 -7.53 10.58 28.51
N VAL A 298 -8.33 11.64 28.55
CA VAL A 298 -9.45 11.83 29.48
C VAL A 298 -10.76 11.63 28.76
N LEU A 299 -11.58 10.71 29.26
CA LEU A 299 -12.97 10.49 28.86
C LEU A 299 -13.90 11.05 29.93
N GLN A 300 -14.87 11.86 29.51
CA GLN A 300 -15.84 12.48 30.39
C GLN A 300 -17.25 12.19 29.88
N ALA A 301 -18.16 11.77 30.75
CA ALA A 301 -19.55 11.55 30.38
C ALA A 301 -20.52 11.93 31.50
N ASP A 302 -21.75 12.23 31.11
CA ASP A 302 -22.87 12.36 32.00
C ASP A 302 -23.54 10.99 32.17
N VAL A 303 -23.91 10.65 33.39
CA VAL A 303 -24.62 9.42 33.72
C VAL A 303 -26.01 9.77 34.22
N GLY A 304 -27.03 9.10 33.71
CA GLY A 304 -28.42 9.25 34.17
C GLY A 304 -29.29 10.15 33.28
N ALA A 305 -30.46 10.49 33.82
CA ALA A 305 -31.52 11.22 33.12
C ALA A 305 -31.40 12.73 33.28
#